data_AF-A0A3P6NCK3-F1
#
_entry.id   AF-A0A3P6NCK3-F1
#
_cell.length_a   1.000
_cell.length_b   1.000
_cell.length_c   1.000
_cell.angle_alpha   90.00
_cell.angle_beta   90.00
_cell.angle_gamma   90.00
#
_symmetry.space_group_name_H-M   'P 1'
#
loop_
_entity.id
_entity.type
_entity.pdbx_description
1 polymer ?
#
loop_
_entity_poly.entity_id
_entity_poly.type
_entity_poly.pdbx_seq_one_letter_code
_entity_poly.pdbx_strand_id
1 'polypeptide(L)'
;MHYEAPARTIHRDLKSGNVVLTRQLVCKLCDFGGSKNLTHSETETSLRGTIPWMSPEMIRRDKITTATDVWSYGVVLWELITREVPYEGHGSFGIWKSVTEKGSTLAIPEQCPADFKRLMENCWQMDAKKRCNILEVIDELNDMPMKTIARGELQKMRNELQKEMKQMVINESKKLHAEVHKTMRDELQKIREETKQVKQEMWGELQRMRNELLKDLQQQPTSVREQTEDLR
;
A
#
# COMPACT_ATOMS: atom_id res chain seq x y z
N MET A 1 -13.65 -7.67 16.07
CA MET A 1 -12.39 -7.20 16.69
C MET A 1 -12.60 -6.61 18.08
N HIS A 2 -13.60 -5.74 18.28
CA HIS A 2 -13.76 -5.02 19.57
C HIS A 2 -14.67 -5.68 20.60
N TYR A 3 -15.58 -6.57 20.21
CA TYR A 3 -16.58 -7.13 21.13
C TYR A 3 -16.66 -8.65 21.07
N GLU A 4 -16.72 -9.22 19.85
CA GLU A 4 -16.83 -10.67 19.66
C GLU A 4 -15.49 -11.41 19.61
N ALA A 5 -14.37 -10.68 19.63
CA ALA A 5 -13.05 -11.31 19.58
C ALA A 5 -12.64 -11.80 20.98
N PRO A 6 -11.98 -12.97 21.11
CA PRO A 6 -11.51 -13.49 22.40
C PRO A 6 -10.61 -12.51 23.16
N ALA A 7 -9.87 -11.68 22.43
CA ALA A 7 -9.10 -10.57 22.96
C ALA A 7 -9.56 -9.27 22.32
N ARG A 8 -9.80 -8.25 23.15
CA ARG A 8 -10.22 -6.93 22.69
C ARG A 8 -9.04 -6.18 22.07
N THR A 9 -9.06 -6.05 20.75
CA THR A 9 -7.98 -5.43 19.97
C THR A 9 -8.43 -4.09 19.40
N ILE A 10 -7.56 -3.08 19.43
CA ILE A 10 -7.68 -1.82 18.70
C ILE A 10 -6.76 -1.90 17.47
N HIS A 11 -7.28 -1.60 16.28
CA HIS A 11 -6.55 -1.68 15.01
C HIS A 11 -5.53 -0.56 14.86
N ARG A 12 -5.90 0.69 15.15
CA ARG A 12 -5.04 1.91 15.10
C ARG A 12 -4.52 2.32 13.72
N ASP A 13 -4.92 1.64 12.66
CA ASP A 13 -4.69 2.04 11.26
C ASP A 13 -5.86 1.59 10.39
N LEU A 14 -7.09 1.72 10.91
CA LEU A 14 -8.26 1.44 10.11
C LEU A 14 -8.40 2.52 9.03
N LYS A 15 -8.41 2.11 7.77
CA LYS A 15 -8.56 2.96 6.58
C LYS A 15 -9.13 2.13 5.44
N SER A 16 -9.66 2.78 4.41
CA SER A 16 -10.20 2.11 3.23
C SER A 16 -9.18 1.13 2.60
N GLY A 17 -7.91 1.52 2.54
CA GLY A 17 -6.80 0.68 2.05
C GLY A 17 -6.52 -0.60 2.87
N ASN A 18 -6.98 -0.66 4.12
CA ASN A 18 -6.86 -1.84 4.99
C ASN A 18 -8.16 -2.66 5.06
N VAL A 19 -9.15 -2.34 4.21
CA VAL A 19 -10.36 -3.14 4.00
C VAL A 19 -10.26 -3.86 2.66
N VAL A 20 -9.97 -5.16 2.69
CA VAL A 20 -9.86 -5.98 1.47
C VAL A 20 -11.16 -6.71 1.17
N LEU A 21 -11.45 -6.88 -0.12
CA LEU A 21 -12.60 -7.65 -0.59
C LEU A 21 -12.17 -9.03 -1.06
N THR A 22 -12.84 -10.06 -0.55
CA THR A 22 -12.71 -11.42 -1.06
C THR A 22 -13.42 -11.58 -2.42
N ARG A 23 -13.16 -12.70 -3.12
CA ARG A 23 -13.89 -13.05 -4.36
C ARG A 23 -15.41 -13.13 -4.17
N GLN A 24 -15.85 -13.42 -2.94
CA GLN A 24 -17.25 -13.49 -2.54
C GLN A 24 -17.80 -12.14 -2.06
N LEU A 25 -17.12 -11.02 -2.34
CA LEU A 25 -17.49 -9.66 -1.91
C LEU A 25 -17.70 -9.54 -0.40
N VAL A 26 -16.96 -10.33 0.38
CA VAL A 26 -16.91 -10.19 1.84
C VAL A 26 -15.74 -9.28 2.17
N CYS A 27 -16.02 -8.18 2.86
CA CYS A 27 -15.01 -7.28 3.42
C CYS A 27 -14.24 -7.99 4.54
N LYS A 28 -12.92 -7.82 4.55
CA LYS A 28 -12.04 -8.27 5.63
C LYS A 28 -11.07 -7.16 5.98
N LEU A 29 -10.83 -6.98 7.27
CA LEU A 29 -9.77 -6.10 7.74
C LEU A 29 -8.42 -6.80 7.62
N CYS A 30 -7.39 -6.06 7.23
CA CYS A 30 -6.01 -6.52 7.19
C CYS A 30 -5.07 -5.52 7.85
N ASP A 31 -3.77 -5.84 7.87
CA ASP A 31 -2.71 -4.98 8.42
C ASP A 31 -2.88 -4.62 9.91
N PHE A 32 -2.72 -5.63 10.75
CA PHE A 32 -2.73 -5.49 12.21
C PHE A 32 -1.36 -5.09 12.77
N GLY A 33 -0.41 -4.64 11.93
CA GLY A 33 0.96 -4.32 12.36
C GLY A 33 1.04 -3.17 13.37
N GLY A 34 0.02 -2.30 13.39
CA GLY A 34 -0.12 -1.22 14.38
C GLY A 34 -1.02 -1.55 15.58
N SER A 35 -1.65 -2.72 15.60
CA SER A 35 -2.72 -3.05 16.54
C SER A 35 -2.24 -3.23 17.97
N LYS A 36 -3.15 -3.08 18.93
CA LYS A 36 -2.89 -3.27 20.36
C LYS A 36 -4.00 -4.04 21.03
N ASN A 37 -3.61 -4.93 21.95
CA ASN A 37 -4.53 -5.68 22.78
C ASN A 37 -4.79 -4.92 24.09
N LEU A 38 -6.06 -4.66 24.40
CA LEU A 38 -6.50 -3.97 25.61
C LEU A 38 -6.47 -4.88 26.87
N THR A 39 -6.39 -6.20 26.71
CA THR A 39 -6.34 -7.12 27.87
C THR A 39 -5.04 -7.06 28.66
N HIS A 40 -3.95 -6.51 28.10
CA HIS A 40 -2.62 -6.62 28.70
C HIS A 40 -1.90 -5.30 28.98
N SER A 41 -2.43 -4.12 28.65
CA SER A 41 -1.79 -2.87 29.09
C SER A 41 -2.61 -1.60 28.84
N GLU A 42 -2.61 -0.71 29.83
CA GLU A 42 -2.61 0.73 29.57
C GLU A 42 -1.24 1.08 28.97
N THR A 43 -1.13 1.18 27.64
CA THR A 43 0.15 1.48 26.99
C THR A 43 0.14 2.80 26.27
N GLU A 44 1.19 3.58 26.51
CA GLU A 44 1.55 4.82 25.83
C GLU A 44 1.33 4.77 24.31
N THR A 45 0.80 5.87 23.78
CA THR A 45 0.43 5.99 22.37
C THR A 45 1.67 6.29 21.54
N SER A 46 2.23 5.25 20.90
CA SER A 46 3.15 5.46 19.77
C SER A 46 2.38 6.12 18.61
N LEU A 47 3.00 7.09 17.93
CA LEU A 47 2.45 7.61 16.67
C LEU A 47 2.50 6.48 15.64
N ARG A 48 1.34 5.88 15.39
CA ARG A 48 1.07 4.90 14.33
C ARG A 48 -0.27 5.28 13.70
N GLY A 49 -0.46 4.90 12.46
CA GLY A 49 -1.68 5.19 11.71
C GLY A 49 -1.45 6.16 10.57
N THR A 50 -2.47 6.28 9.72
CA THR A 50 -2.46 7.13 8.52
C THR A 50 -3.25 8.39 8.82
N ILE A 51 -2.59 9.56 8.80
CA ILE A 51 -3.07 10.83 9.37
C ILE A 51 -4.53 11.19 9.06
N PRO A 52 -5.02 11.10 7.81
CA PRO A 52 -6.41 11.45 7.49
C PRO A 52 -7.47 10.64 8.24
N TRP A 53 -7.14 9.43 8.71
CA TRP A 53 -8.05 8.54 9.45
C TRP A 53 -7.82 8.56 10.96
N MET A 54 -6.82 9.29 11.45
CA MET A 54 -6.47 9.28 12.87
C MET A 54 -7.48 10.07 13.71
N SER A 55 -7.84 9.50 14.86
CA SER A 55 -8.69 10.17 15.83
C SER A 55 -7.95 11.29 16.59
N PRO A 56 -8.66 12.28 17.16
CA PRO A 56 -8.04 13.37 17.91
C PRO A 56 -7.14 12.86 19.04
N GLU A 57 -7.55 11.83 19.76
CA GLU A 57 -6.77 11.23 20.85
C GLU A 57 -5.48 10.55 20.36
N MET A 58 -5.49 9.93 19.16
CA MET A 58 -4.26 9.39 18.56
C MET A 58 -3.28 10.51 18.18
N ILE A 59 -3.83 11.59 17.62
CA ILE A 59 -3.05 12.74 17.16
C ILE A 59 -2.38 13.47 18.33
N ARG A 60 -3.12 13.64 19.45
CA ARG A 60 -2.63 14.24 20.70
C ARG A 60 -1.73 13.31 21.52
N ARG A 61 -1.68 12.02 21.16
CA ARG A 61 -1.02 10.94 21.90
C ARG A 61 -1.64 10.69 23.28
N ASP A 62 -2.94 10.94 23.40
CA ASP A 62 -3.74 10.64 24.59
C ASP A 62 -4.01 9.12 24.68
N LYS A 63 -4.68 8.69 25.77
CA LYS A 63 -5.09 7.29 25.96
C LYS A 63 -6.11 6.88 24.89
N ILE A 64 -5.73 5.87 24.11
CA ILE A 64 -6.60 5.29 23.06
C ILE A 64 -7.56 4.24 23.62
N THR A 65 -8.69 4.06 22.94
CA THR A 65 -9.70 3.02 23.25
C THR A 65 -10.25 2.44 21.95
N THR A 66 -11.22 1.53 22.00
CA THR A 66 -11.92 1.06 20.78
C THR A 66 -12.65 2.17 20.04
N ALA A 67 -12.96 3.30 20.70
CA ALA A 67 -13.55 4.48 20.06
C ALA A 67 -12.61 5.09 19.00
N THR A 68 -11.31 4.84 19.11
CA THR A 68 -10.31 5.29 18.13
C THR A 68 -10.60 4.71 16.75
N ASP A 69 -10.90 3.41 16.65
CA ASP A 69 -11.23 2.80 15.36
C ASP A 69 -12.61 3.24 14.86
N VAL A 70 -13.54 3.64 15.74
CA VAL A 70 -14.84 4.19 15.33
C VAL A 70 -14.69 5.53 14.60
N TRP A 71 -13.77 6.39 15.04
CA TRP A 71 -13.46 7.62 14.32
C TRP A 71 -12.96 7.31 12.90
N SER A 72 -12.00 6.39 12.80
CA SER A 72 -11.44 5.96 11.52
C SER A 72 -12.49 5.31 10.62
N TYR A 73 -13.43 4.54 11.20
CA TYR A 73 -14.59 4.02 10.49
C TYR A 73 -15.47 5.14 9.91
N GLY A 74 -15.70 6.23 10.66
CA GLY A 74 -16.44 7.39 10.16
C GLY A 74 -15.78 8.01 8.92
N VAL A 75 -14.44 8.05 8.88
CA VAL A 75 -13.70 8.51 7.68
C VAL A 75 -13.88 7.53 6.51
N VAL A 76 -13.82 6.21 6.75
CA VAL A 76 -14.09 5.20 5.71
C VAL A 76 -15.53 5.30 5.19
N LEU A 77 -16.50 5.53 6.07
CA LEU A 77 -17.89 5.73 5.68
C LEU A 77 -18.06 6.98 4.80
N TRP A 78 -17.36 8.07 5.15
CA TRP A 78 -17.32 9.28 4.32
C TRP A 78 -16.76 8.97 2.92
N GLU A 79 -15.63 8.26 2.81
CA GLU A 79 -15.05 7.85 1.51
C GLU A 79 -16.04 7.06 0.65
N LEU A 80 -16.82 6.16 1.27
CA LEU A 80 -17.81 5.35 0.55
C LEU A 80 -18.95 6.19 -0.03
N ILE A 81 -19.34 7.24 0.68
CA ILE A 81 -20.46 8.13 0.31
C ILE A 81 -20.01 9.15 -0.73
N THR A 82 -18.88 9.83 -0.49
CA THR A 82 -18.42 10.93 -1.33
C THR A 82 -17.62 10.45 -2.53
N ARG A 83 -16.97 9.28 -2.43
CA ARG A 83 -15.97 8.79 -3.40
C ARG A 83 -14.76 9.70 -3.54
N GLU A 84 -14.52 10.55 -2.54
CA GLU A 84 -13.42 11.50 -2.50
C GLU A 84 -12.26 11.01 -1.61
N VAL A 85 -11.10 11.62 -1.77
CA VAL A 85 -9.93 11.37 -0.92
C VAL A 85 -10.03 12.20 0.36
N PRO A 86 -9.94 11.61 1.57
CA PRO A 86 -10.04 12.35 2.82
C PRO A 86 -9.00 13.46 2.92
N TYR A 87 -9.45 14.69 3.15
CA TYR A 87 -8.60 15.87 3.27
C TYR A 87 -7.70 16.11 2.05
N GLU A 88 -8.20 15.83 0.84
CA GLU A 88 -7.45 16.07 -0.40
C GLU A 88 -6.86 17.50 -0.45
N GLY A 89 -5.61 17.62 -0.93
CA GLY A 89 -4.87 18.87 -0.99
C GLY A 89 -4.32 19.40 0.34
N HIS A 90 -4.59 18.73 1.48
CA HIS A 90 -4.08 19.15 2.78
C HIS A 90 -2.82 18.36 3.17
N GLY A 91 -1.79 19.06 3.64
CA GLY A 91 -0.63 18.43 4.25
C GLY A 91 -0.93 17.86 5.64
N SER A 92 -0.17 16.86 6.05
CA SER A 92 -0.27 16.18 7.35
C SER A 92 -0.42 17.12 8.55
N PHE A 93 0.38 18.19 8.60
CA PHE A 93 0.32 19.18 9.68
C PHE A 93 -0.96 20.03 9.66
N GLY A 94 -1.50 20.31 8.47
CA GLY A 94 -2.76 21.03 8.30
C GLY A 94 -3.94 20.21 8.84
N ILE A 95 -3.98 18.91 8.53
CA ILE A 95 -4.99 17.98 9.05
C ILE A 95 -4.88 17.89 10.57
N TRP A 96 -3.66 17.68 11.09
CA TRP A 96 -3.37 17.64 12.52
C TRP A 96 -3.99 18.84 13.24
N LYS A 97 -3.68 20.05 12.78
CA LYS A 97 -4.14 21.31 13.38
C LYS A 97 -5.65 21.48 13.28
N SER A 98 -6.23 21.11 12.13
CA SER A 98 -7.67 21.20 11.89
C SER A 98 -8.46 20.33 12.87
N VAL A 99 -8.04 19.07 13.03
CA VAL A 99 -8.72 18.11 13.90
C VAL A 99 -8.52 18.45 15.37
N THR A 100 -7.30 18.79 15.81
CA THR A 100 -7.01 18.94 17.24
C THR A 100 -7.32 20.33 17.81
N GLU A 101 -7.09 21.41 17.07
CA GLU A 101 -7.26 22.78 17.56
C GLU A 101 -8.61 23.36 17.18
N LYS A 102 -9.07 23.13 15.94
CA LYS A 102 -10.36 23.66 15.45
C LYS A 102 -11.53 22.72 15.70
N GLY A 103 -11.27 21.46 16.06
CA GLY A 103 -12.30 20.42 16.17
C GLY A 103 -13.05 20.19 14.87
N SER A 104 -12.43 20.50 13.72
CA SER A 104 -13.07 20.39 12.42
C SER A 104 -12.88 18.99 11.82
N THR A 105 -13.95 18.46 11.23
CA THR A 105 -13.99 17.16 10.57
C THR A 105 -14.13 17.34 9.05
N LEU A 106 -14.24 16.24 8.31
CA LEU A 106 -14.55 16.28 6.88
C LEU A 106 -15.94 16.91 6.65
N ALA A 107 -16.06 17.67 5.56
CA ALA A 107 -17.34 18.25 5.15
C ALA A 107 -18.26 17.14 4.63
N ILE A 108 -19.47 17.04 5.18
CA ILE A 108 -20.49 16.10 4.70
C ILE A 108 -21.32 16.83 3.62
N PRO A 109 -21.38 16.33 2.38
CA PRO A 109 -22.18 16.96 1.33
C PRO A 109 -23.66 17.05 1.71
N GLU A 110 -24.36 18.11 1.30
CA GLU A 110 -25.78 18.30 1.59
C GLU A 110 -26.66 17.19 1.02
N GLN A 111 -26.20 16.51 -0.03
CA GLN A 111 -26.89 15.40 -0.69
C GLN A 111 -26.73 14.08 0.07
N CYS A 112 -25.90 14.03 1.13
CA CYS A 112 -25.73 12.85 1.96
C CYS A 112 -27.06 12.52 2.69
N PRO A 113 -27.55 11.25 2.63
CA PRO A 113 -28.74 10.87 3.36
C PRO A 113 -28.61 11.15 4.87
N ALA A 114 -29.69 11.64 5.48
CA ALA A 114 -29.68 12.13 6.86
C ALA A 114 -29.19 11.08 7.87
N ASP A 115 -29.53 9.81 7.67
CA ASP A 115 -29.09 8.73 8.55
C ASP A 115 -27.57 8.50 8.49
N PHE A 116 -26.96 8.56 7.30
CA PHE A 116 -25.51 8.45 7.17
C PHE A 116 -24.80 9.69 7.71
N LYS A 117 -25.38 10.88 7.52
CA LYS A 117 -24.88 12.12 8.13
C LYS A 117 -24.83 11.99 9.65
N ARG A 118 -25.94 11.60 10.27
CA ARG A 118 -26.06 11.39 11.71
C ARG A 118 -25.06 10.34 12.22
N LEU A 119 -24.94 9.22 11.52
CA LEU A 119 -23.97 8.17 11.88
C LEU A 119 -22.52 8.68 11.81
N MET A 120 -22.15 9.46 10.79
CA MET A 120 -20.82 10.08 10.69
C MET A 120 -20.58 11.08 11.83
N GLU A 121 -21.56 11.92 12.16
CA GLU A 121 -21.48 12.86 13.29
C GLU A 121 -21.33 12.15 14.64
N ASN A 122 -21.98 10.99 14.83
CA ASN A 122 -21.82 10.13 16.00
C ASN A 122 -20.42 9.50 16.08
N CYS A 123 -19.83 9.13 14.93
CA CYS A 123 -18.46 8.62 14.84
C CYS A 123 -17.41 9.71 15.09
N TRP A 124 -17.72 10.97 14.79
CA TRP A 124 -16.78 12.10 14.90
C TRP A 124 -16.95 12.96 16.15
N GLN A 125 -17.51 12.39 17.23
CA GLN A 125 -17.46 13.03 18.53
C GLN A 125 -16.00 13.19 18.99
N MET A 126 -15.63 14.43 19.30
CA MET A 126 -14.26 14.80 19.72
C MET A 126 -13.86 14.16 21.05
N ASP A 127 -14.82 14.05 21.98
CA ASP A 127 -14.65 13.29 23.21
C ASP A 127 -14.88 11.81 22.93
N ALA A 128 -13.83 11.00 23.04
CA ALA A 128 -13.87 9.57 22.79
C ALA A 128 -14.89 8.82 23.66
N LYS A 129 -15.30 9.38 24.82
CA LYS A 129 -16.35 8.79 25.69
C LYS A 129 -17.77 9.06 25.21
N LYS A 130 -17.98 10.13 24.43
CA LYS A 130 -19.28 10.49 23.85
C LYS A 130 -19.49 9.90 22.46
N ARG A 131 -18.40 9.43 21.84
CA ARG A 131 -18.42 8.76 20.54
C ARG A 131 -19.18 7.45 20.65
N CYS A 132 -20.03 7.17 19.66
CA CYS A 132 -20.70 5.89 19.59
C CYS A 132 -19.67 4.75 19.52
N ASN A 133 -20.10 3.56 19.92
CA ASN A 133 -19.30 2.36 19.85
C ASN A 133 -19.73 1.50 18.67
N ILE A 134 -18.90 0.53 18.26
CA ILE A 134 -19.17 -0.21 17.01
C ILE A 134 -20.47 -1.03 17.04
N LEU A 135 -21.01 -1.39 18.20
CA LEU A 135 -22.31 -2.07 18.29
C LEU A 135 -23.44 -1.09 17.96
N GLU A 136 -23.39 0.13 18.51
CA GLU A 136 -24.34 1.20 18.18
C GLU A 136 -24.29 1.58 16.69
N VAL A 137 -23.08 1.57 16.10
CA VAL A 137 -22.92 1.74 14.64
C VAL A 137 -23.66 0.63 13.87
N ILE A 138 -23.53 -0.62 14.30
CA ILE A 138 -24.19 -1.77 13.65
C ILE A 138 -25.71 -1.66 13.81
N ASP A 139 -26.19 -1.33 15.01
CA ASP A 139 -27.62 -1.16 15.29
C ASP A 139 -28.21 -0.05 14.43
N GLU A 140 -27.55 1.12 14.39
CA GLU A 140 -27.98 2.25 13.57
C GLU A 140 -28.03 1.88 12.08
N LEU A 141 -27.03 1.15 11.56
CA LEU A 141 -27.05 0.68 10.16
C LEU A 141 -28.17 -0.32 9.87
N ASN A 142 -28.50 -1.20 10.82
CA ASN A 142 -29.57 -2.18 10.66
C ASN A 142 -30.95 -1.52 10.68
N ASP A 143 -31.11 -0.43 11.44
CA ASP A 143 -32.35 0.33 11.57
C ASP A 143 -32.56 1.32 10.41
N MET A 144 -31.53 1.60 9.61
CA MET A 144 -31.67 2.51 8.47
C MET A 144 -32.68 1.99 7.45
N PRO A 145 -33.57 2.86 6.93
CA PRO A 145 -34.50 2.50 5.86
C PRO A 145 -33.73 2.30 4.55
N MET A 146 -33.23 1.09 4.33
CA MET A 146 -32.66 0.67 3.06
C MET A 146 -33.79 0.60 2.03
N LYS A 147 -33.62 1.27 0.88
CA LYS A 147 -34.45 0.96 -0.30
C LYS A 147 -34.34 -0.55 -0.52
N THR A 148 -35.46 -1.25 -0.51
CA THR A 148 -35.47 -2.68 -0.79
C THR A 148 -35.04 -2.88 -2.24
N ILE A 149 -33.75 -3.13 -2.44
CA ILE A 149 -33.23 -3.54 -3.74
C ILE A 149 -33.77 -4.94 -3.98
N ALA A 150 -34.43 -5.17 -5.11
CA ALA A 150 -34.95 -6.49 -5.41
C ALA A 150 -33.78 -7.48 -5.40
N ARG A 151 -33.97 -8.67 -4.79
CA ARG A 151 -32.90 -9.68 -4.66
C ARG A 151 -32.22 -9.99 -6.01
N GLY A 152 -32.98 -9.96 -7.10
CA GLY A 152 -32.46 -10.12 -8.46
C GLY A 152 -31.55 -8.97 -8.92
N GLU A 153 -31.87 -7.72 -8.59
CA GLU A 153 -31.04 -6.55 -8.90
C GLU A 153 -29.75 -6.56 -8.07
N LEU A 154 -29.84 -6.88 -6.78
CA LEU A 154 -28.67 -7.03 -5.92
C LEU A 154 -27.73 -8.11 -6.45
N GLN A 155 -28.28 -9.23 -6.92
CA GLN A 155 -27.48 -10.31 -7.51
C GLN A 155 -26.84 -9.88 -8.84
N LYS A 156 -27.53 -9.10 -9.68
CA LYS A 156 -26.96 -8.54 -10.91
C LYS A 156 -25.78 -7.62 -10.62
N MET A 157 -25.96 -6.63 -9.74
CA MET A 157 -24.89 -5.72 -9.32
C MET A 157 -23.70 -6.49 -8.72
N ARG A 158 -23.98 -7.51 -7.90
CA ARG A 158 -22.95 -8.40 -7.35
C ARG A 158 -22.16 -9.12 -8.45
N ASN A 159 -22.83 -9.65 -9.46
CA ASN A 159 -22.16 -10.35 -10.56
C ASN A 159 -21.32 -9.40 -11.41
N GLU A 160 -21.82 -8.20 -11.67
CA GLU A 160 -21.11 -7.14 -12.40
C GLU A 160 -19.85 -6.72 -11.66
N LEU A 161 -19.97 -6.39 -10.37
CA LEU A 161 -18.82 -6.03 -9.54
C LEU A 161 -17.79 -7.17 -9.47
N GLN A 162 -18.23 -8.43 -9.36
CA GLN A 162 -17.31 -9.57 -9.40
C GLN A 162 -16.58 -9.71 -10.75
N LYS A 163 -17.26 -9.39 -11.86
CA LYS A 163 -16.65 -9.42 -13.20
C LYS A 163 -15.61 -8.31 -13.33
N GLU A 164 -15.94 -7.09 -12.89
CA GLU A 164 -15.04 -5.95 -12.88
C GLU A 164 -13.79 -6.22 -12.03
N MET A 165 -13.97 -6.73 -10.81
CA MET A 165 -12.85 -7.11 -9.93
C MET A 165 -11.94 -8.15 -10.58
N LYS A 166 -12.51 -9.20 -11.20
CA LYS A 166 -11.71 -10.20 -11.92
C LYS A 166 -10.91 -9.57 -13.06
N GLN A 167 -11.53 -8.67 -13.82
CA GLN A 167 -10.87 -8.00 -14.92
C GLN A 167 -9.75 -7.07 -14.45
N MET A 168 -9.98 -6.33 -13.37
CA MET A 168 -8.98 -5.46 -12.73
C MET A 168 -7.76 -6.27 -12.29
N VAL A 169 -7.96 -7.40 -11.60
CA VAL A 169 -6.87 -8.29 -11.18
C VAL A 169 -6.07 -8.81 -12.38
N ILE A 170 -6.75 -9.22 -13.45
CA ILE A 170 -6.08 -9.68 -14.68
C ILE A 170 -5.27 -8.55 -15.31
N ASN A 171 -5.83 -7.34 -15.38
CA ASN A 171 -5.16 -6.19 -15.98
C ASN A 171 -3.92 -5.78 -15.18
N GLU A 172 -4.03 -5.72 -13.86
CA GLU A 172 -2.91 -5.37 -12.99
C GLU A 172 -1.79 -6.43 -13.06
N SER A 173 -2.16 -7.71 -13.08
CA SER A 173 -1.21 -8.81 -13.28
C SER A 173 -0.48 -8.71 -14.61
N LYS A 174 -1.18 -8.38 -15.70
CA LYS A 174 -0.56 -8.17 -17.03
C LYS A 174 0.38 -6.97 -17.04
N LYS A 175 -0.02 -5.86 -16.40
CA LYS A 175 0.80 -4.65 -16.29
C LYS A 175 2.09 -4.93 -15.53
N LEU A 176 1.99 -5.55 -14.36
CA LEU A 176 3.14 -5.95 -13.56
C LEU A 176 4.06 -6.91 -14.33
N HIS A 177 3.49 -7.90 -15.02
CA HIS A 177 4.27 -8.82 -15.84
C HIS A 177 5.03 -8.11 -16.96
N ALA A 178 4.38 -7.17 -17.66
CA ALA A 178 5.02 -6.37 -18.70
C ALA A 178 6.17 -5.50 -18.15
N GLU A 179 5.98 -4.91 -16.95
CA GLU A 179 6.99 -4.12 -16.27
C GLU A 179 8.21 -4.98 -15.88
N VAL A 180 7.99 -6.14 -15.25
CA VAL A 180 9.06 -7.08 -14.92
C VAL A 180 9.81 -7.54 -16.17
N HIS A 181 9.08 -7.88 -17.25
CA HIS A 181 9.70 -8.26 -18.52
C HIS A 181 10.49 -7.13 -19.18
N LYS A 182 10.07 -5.88 -18.99
CA LYS A 182 10.81 -4.72 -19.48
C LYS A 182 12.11 -4.57 -18.69
N THR A 183 12.04 -4.52 -17.36
CA THR A 183 13.21 -4.41 -16.49
C THR A 183 14.24 -5.50 -16.77
N MET A 184 13.79 -6.76 -16.89
CA MET A 184 14.68 -7.87 -17.17
C MET A 184 15.33 -7.78 -18.57
N ARG A 185 14.63 -7.25 -19.57
CA ARG A 185 15.22 -7.00 -20.90
C ARG A 185 16.28 -5.91 -20.85
N ASP A 186 16.00 -4.82 -20.15
CA ASP A 186 16.91 -3.69 -20.02
C ASP A 186 18.20 -4.12 -19.29
N GLU A 187 18.09 -4.93 -18.23
CA GLU A 187 19.24 -5.52 -17.52
C GLU A 187 20.06 -6.48 -18.39
N LEU A 188 19.39 -7.39 -19.12
CA LEU A 188 20.09 -8.31 -20.04
C LEU A 188 20.84 -7.57 -21.15
N GLN A 189 20.25 -6.50 -21.66
CA GLN A 189 20.90 -5.68 -22.68
C GLN A 189 22.15 -4.98 -22.12
N LYS A 190 22.05 -4.41 -20.91
CA LYS A 190 23.20 -3.81 -20.21
C LYS A 190 24.34 -4.81 -20.01
N ILE A 191 24.05 -6.00 -19.47
CA ILE A 191 25.04 -7.07 -19.27
C ILE A 191 25.68 -7.48 -20.60
N ARG A 192 24.90 -7.56 -21.67
CA ARG A 192 25.41 -7.92 -23.01
C ARG A 192 26.37 -6.87 -23.56
N GLU A 193 26.06 -5.60 -23.38
CA GLU A 193 26.91 -4.48 -23.79
C GLU A 193 28.22 -4.46 -23.00
N GLU A 194 28.15 -4.61 -21.67
CA GLU A 194 29.32 -4.72 -20.80
C GLU A 194 30.20 -5.93 -21.18
N THR A 195 29.60 -7.10 -21.40
CA THR A 195 30.33 -8.31 -21.82
C THR A 195 31.01 -8.12 -23.17
N LYS A 196 30.35 -7.44 -24.12
CA LYS A 196 30.93 -7.15 -25.43
C LYS A 196 32.13 -6.22 -25.29
N GLN A 197 32.03 -5.20 -24.44
CA GLN A 197 33.10 -4.26 -24.17
C GLN A 197 34.32 -4.97 -23.55
N VAL A 198 34.12 -5.76 -22.50
CA VAL A 198 35.20 -6.54 -21.85
C VAL A 198 35.89 -7.48 -22.86
N LYS A 199 35.12 -8.18 -23.70
CA LYS A 199 35.71 -9.03 -24.75
C LYS A 199 36.55 -8.23 -25.75
N GLN A 200 36.11 -7.03 -26.11
CA GLN A 200 36.81 -6.18 -27.07
C GLN A 200 38.10 -5.60 -26.48
N GLU A 201 38.08 -5.21 -25.19
CA GLU A 201 39.26 -4.78 -24.44
C GLU A 201 40.29 -5.92 -24.32
N MET A 202 39.86 -7.10 -23.89
CA MET A 202 40.71 -8.29 -23.74
C MET A 202 41.34 -8.70 -25.09
N TRP A 203 40.57 -8.66 -26.19
CA TRP A 203 41.12 -8.94 -27.52
C TRP A 203 42.18 -7.90 -27.92
N GLY A 204 41.96 -6.63 -27.60
CA GLY A 204 42.92 -5.56 -27.81
C GLY A 204 44.23 -5.75 -27.04
N GLU A 205 44.17 -6.22 -25.80
CA GLU A 205 45.35 -6.56 -24.99
C GLU A 205 46.11 -7.76 -25.54
N LEU A 206 45.41 -8.84 -25.90
CA LEU A 206 46.03 -10.02 -26.52
C LEU A 206 46.77 -9.66 -27.82
N GLN A 207 46.21 -8.78 -28.65
CA GLN A 207 46.90 -8.31 -29.85
C GLN A 207 48.16 -7.51 -29.53
N ARG A 208 48.12 -6.64 -28.50
CA ARG A 208 49.29 -5.89 -28.04
C ARG A 208 50.41 -6.82 -27.58
N MET A 209 50.10 -7.76 -26.69
CA MET A 209 51.05 -8.78 -26.21
C MET A 209 51.65 -9.59 -27.36
N ARG A 210 50.83 -10.07 -28.31
CA ARG A 210 51.32 -10.81 -29.47
C ARG A 210 52.30 -9.98 -30.29
N ASN A 211 51.99 -8.71 -30.53
CA ASN A 211 52.84 -7.83 -31.32
C ASN A 211 54.16 -7.49 -30.61
N GLU A 212 54.16 -7.40 -29.28
CA GLU A 212 55.38 -7.27 -28.46
C GLU A 212 56.26 -8.53 -28.55
N LEU A 213 55.68 -9.71 -28.32
CA LEU A 213 56.39 -11.00 -28.47
C LEU A 213 57.03 -11.18 -29.86
N LEU A 214 56.32 -10.79 -30.92
CA LEU A 214 56.85 -10.83 -32.28
C LEU A 214 58.04 -9.89 -32.48
N LYS A 215 58.03 -8.70 -31.88
CA LYS A 215 59.17 -7.78 -31.92
C LYS A 215 60.38 -8.36 -31.19
N ASP A 216 60.15 -8.95 -30.02
CA ASP A 216 61.23 -9.56 -29.23
C ASP A 216 61.89 -10.72 -29.98
N LEU A 217 61.10 -11.59 -30.64
CA LEU A 217 61.61 -12.66 -31.51
C LEU A 217 62.41 -12.14 -32.71
N GLN A 218 62.04 -10.98 -33.25
CA GLN A 218 62.76 -10.36 -34.36
C GLN A 218 64.10 -9.75 -33.95
N GLN A 219 64.25 -9.37 -32.68
CA GLN A 219 65.47 -8.77 -32.12
C GLN A 219 66.45 -9.79 -31.51
N GLN A 220 66.16 -11.09 -31.53
CA GLN A 220 67.10 -12.11 -31.05
C GLN A 220 68.31 -12.29 -32.00
N PRO A 221 69.54 -12.50 -31.47
CA PRO A 221 70.74 -12.69 -32.27
C PRO A 221 70.69 -13.99 -33.10
N THR A 222 71.31 -13.96 -34.28
CA THR A 222 71.23 -14.99 -35.34
C THR A 222 71.63 -16.41 -34.92
N SER A 223 72.37 -16.60 -33.83
CA SER A 223 72.83 -17.93 -33.39
C SER A 223 71.74 -18.85 -32.84
N VAL A 224 70.54 -18.34 -32.57
CA VAL A 224 69.40 -19.12 -32.04
C VAL A 224 68.40 -19.50 -33.14
N ARG A 225 68.42 -18.82 -34.29
CA ARG A 225 67.49 -19.08 -35.41
C ARG A 225 67.74 -20.40 -36.16
N GLU A 226 68.95 -20.95 -36.09
CA GLU A 226 69.31 -22.20 -36.78
C GLU A 226 68.94 -23.48 -35.99
N GLN A 227 68.55 -23.39 -34.71
CA GLN A 227 68.24 -24.59 -33.91
C GLN A 227 66.76 -25.01 -33.92
N THR A 228 65.85 -24.22 -34.47
CA THR A 228 64.40 -24.52 -34.48
C THR A 228 63.86 -24.96 -35.84
N GLU A 229 64.63 -24.82 -36.92
CA GLU A 229 64.24 -25.36 -38.24
C GLU A 229 64.57 -26.86 -38.41
N ASP A 230 65.36 -27.45 -37.50
CA ASP A 230 65.81 -28.86 -37.56
C ASP A 230 64.90 -29.86 -36.81
N LEU A 231 63.71 -29.42 -36.34
CA LEU A 231 62.77 -30.25 -35.57
C LEU A 231 61.34 -30.30 -36.16
N ARG A 232 61.19 -30.08 -37.47
CA ARG A 232 59.97 -30.44 -38.21
C ARG A 232 59.99 -31.88 -38.72
#